data_AF-A0A9P5PL62-F1
#
_entry.id   AF-A0A9P5PL62-F1
#
_cell.length_a   1.000
_cell.length_b   1.000
_cell.length_c   1.000
_cell.angle_alpha   90.00
_cell.angle_beta   90.00
_cell.angle_gamma   90.00
#
_symmetry.space_group_name_H-M   'P 1'
#
loop_
_entity.id
_entity.type
_entity.pdbx_description
1 polymer ?
#
loop_
_entity_poly.entity_id
_entity_poly.type
_entity_poly.pdbx_seq_one_letter_code
_entity_poly.pdbx_strand_id
1 'polypeptide(L)'
;MTSTLDACFKDAQKAAENDIKARSDVLDKEETNISDQRARFEAEQSIEFYDELSSDKFAKDAPKIMQTFLSHGDACSELEAEALGIASKDLTNVDFDSMDLPLREFNDVLDKLGVLLMEAFELESAILRLTSKSSLTSPDDDGVQLQSAAARSQIAPIFSACLPIIRARAGNLAMAQQLVEGAKQNLSMSVHLESLGIGGDEGDDYDDEGEDEDED
;
A
#
# COMPACT_ATOMS: atom_id res chain seq x y z
N MET A 1 29.65 79.82 11.00
CA MET A 1 28.25 79.44 11.32
C MET A 1 27.93 77.97 11.02
N THR A 2 28.89 77.14 10.60
CA THR A 2 28.71 75.70 10.31
C THR A 2 28.63 74.80 11.55
N SER A 3 29.14 75.28 12.71
CA SER A 3 29.29 74.46 13.91
C SER A 3 27.98 74.04 14.59
N THR A 4 26.90 74.82 14.48
CA THR A 4 25.63 74.52 15.16
C THR A 4 24.82 73.47 14.41
N LEU A 5 24.94 73.44 13.08
CA LEU A 5 24.21 72.52 12.21
C LEU A 5 24.83 71.11 12.26
N ASP A 6 26.17 71.03 12.27
CA ASP A 6 26.89 69.78 12.50
C ASP A 6 26.61 69.17 13.87
N ALA A 7 26.45 70.00 14.91
CA ALA A 7 26.09 69.54 16.24
C ALA A 7 24.68 68.93 16.24
N CYS A 8 23.69 69.63 15.68
CA CYS A 8 22.32 69.10 15.54
C CYS A 8 22.29 67.79 14.73
N PHE A 9 23.10 67.67 13.67
CA PHE A 9 23.14 66.46 12.85
C PHE A 9 23.72 65.27 13.61
N LYS A 10 24.81 65.49 14.36
CA LYS A 10 25.41 64.44 15.22
C LYS A 10 24.48 64.02 16.35
N ASP A 11 23.77 64.97 16.96
CA ASP A 11 22.81 64.68 18.02
C ASP A 11 21.61 63.89 17.48
N ALA A 12 21.08 64.27 16.31
CA ALA A 12 20.00 63.55 15.64
C ALA A 12 20.46 62.14 15.20
N GLN A 13 21.66 62.01 14.64
CA GLN A 13 22.23 60.71 14.27
C GLN A 13 22.38 59.80 15.49
N LYS A 14 22.95 60.31 16.58
CA LYS A 14 23.11 59.55 17.82
C LYS A 14 21.77 59.17 18.44
N ALA A 15 20.77 60.04 18.39
CA ALA A 15 19.43 59.74 18.84
C ALA A 15 18.79 58.61 18.00
N ALA A 16 18.93 58.66 16.67
CA ALA A 16 18.44 57.62 15.77
C ALA A 16 19.16 56.27 15.99
N GLU A 17 20.48 56.27 16.15
CA GLU A 17 21.25 55.04 16.44
C GLU A 17 20.83 54.42 17.78
N ASN A 18 20.61 55.24 18.81
CA ASN A 18 20.11 54.76 20.10
C ASN A 18 18.70 54.18 19.99
N ASP A 19 17.81 54.81 19.22
CA ASP A 19 16.44 54.35 19.02
C ASP A 19 16.39 53.02 18.25
N ILE A 20 17.21 52.90 17.19
CA ILE A 20 17.36 51.64 16.44
C ILE A 20 17.89 50.53 17.35
N LYS A 21 18.91 50.82 18.15
CA LYS A 21 19.46 49.82 19.09
C LYS A 21 18.45 49.41 20.13
N ALA A 22 17.74 50.37 20.74
CA ALA A 22 16.68 50.08 21.70
C ALA A 22 15.58 49.21 21.10
N ARG A 23 15.19 49.48 19.85
CA ARG A 23 14.19 48.69 19.13
C ARG A 23 14.70 47.29 18.76
N SER A 24 15.96 47.16 18.37
CA SER A 24 16.62 45.86 18.15
C SER A 24 16.57 45.01 19.42
N ASP A 25 16.99 45.58 20.55
CA ASP A 25 17.00 44.87 21.85
C ASP A 25 15.59 44.45 22.30
N VAL A 26 14.54 45.19 21.91
CA VAL A 26 13.14 44.81 22.15
C VAL A 26 12.71 43.66 21.24
N LEU A 27 13.02 43.75 19.94
CA LEU A 27 12.69 42.69 18.99
C LEU A 27 13.38 41.36 19.33
N ASP A 28 14.65 41.39 19.73
CA ASP A 28 15.37 40.17 20.13
C ASP A 28 14.71 39.50 21.35
N LYS A 29 14.19 40.30 22.29
CA LYS A 29 13.44 39.80 23.46
C LYS A 29 12.06 39.25 23.08
N GLU A 30 11.37 39.90 22.15
CA GLU A 30 10.09 39.39 21.64
C GLU A 30 10.28 38.10 20.86
N GLU A 31 11.30 38.03 19.99
CA GLU A 31 11.62 36.83 19.21
C GLU A 31 12.00 35.64 20.09
N THR A 32 12.82 35.87 21.12
CA THR A 32 13.17 34.81 22.08
C THR A 32 11.94 34.34 22.88
N ASN A 33 11.05 35.25 23.29
CA ASN A 33 9.81 34.86 23.97
C ASN A 33 8.85 34.08 23.05
N ILE A 34 8.70 34.51 21.80
CA ILE A 34 7.88 33.79 20.80
C ILE A 34 8.46 32.40 20.53
N SER A 35 9.79 32.28 20.42
CA SER A 35 10.48 31.01 20.23
C SER A 35 10.22 30.07 21.41
N ASP A 36 10.37 30.56 22.64
CA ASP A 36 10.10 29.80 23.86
C ASP A 36 8.63 29.36 23.96
N GLN A 37 7.69 30.23 23.63
CA GLN A 37 6.25 29.90 23.61
C GLN A 37 5.95 28.81 22.60
N ARG A 38 6.54 28.89 21.41
CA ARG A 38 6.38 27.88 20.36
C ARG A 38 6.93 26.54 20.82
N ALA A 39 8.12 26.51 21.40
CA ALA A 39 8.72 25.29 21.93
C ALA A 39 7.86 24.64 23.02
N ARG A 40 7.28 25.45 23.93
CA ARG A 40 6.36 24.96 24.96
C ARG A 40 5.07 24.40 24.35
N PHE A 41 4.47 25.11 23.41
CA PHE A 41 3.26 24.66 22.74
C PHE A 41 3.48 23.35 21.96
N GLU A 42 4.59 23.23 21.22
CA GLU A 42 4.95 21.99 20.53
C GLU A 42 5.18 20.84 21.51
N ALA A 43 5.81 21.12 22.67
CA ALA A 43 5.98 20.12 23.73
C ALA A 43 4.64 19.68 24.32
N GLU A 44 3.74 20.61 24.65
CA GLU A 44 2.39 20.31 25.17
C GLU A 44 1.59 19.46 24.18
N GLN A 45 1.62 19.83 22.88
CA GLN A 45 0.98 19.06 21.82
C GLN A 45 1.55 17.64 21.72
N SER A 46 2.88 17.49 21.86
CA SER A 46 3.51 16.16 21.80
C SER A 46 3.12 15.29 23.01
N ILE A 47 3.03 15.87 24.20
CA ILE A 47 2.63 15.16 25.42
C ILE A 47 1.17 14.70 25.27
N GLU A 48 0.27 15.58 24.83
CA GLU A 48 -1.14 15.24 24.60
C GLU A 48 -1.26 14.07 23.60
N PHE A 49 -0.47 14.09 22.52
CA PHE A 49 -0.42 13.00 21.55
C PHE A 49 0.05 11.67 22.15
N TYR A 50 1.11 11.68 22.97
CA TYR A 50 1.63 10.45 23.59
C TYR A 50 0.71 9.89 24.67
N ASP A 51 0.08 10.76 25.46
CA ASP A 51 -0.91 10.35 26.46
C ASP A 51 -2.14 9.73 25.78
N GLU A 52 -2.59 10.29 24.65
CA GLU A 52 -3.66 9.73 23.83
C GLU A 52 -3.29 8.36 23.25
N LEU A 53 -2.07 8.21 22.71
CA LEU A 53 -1.57 6.93 22.22
C LEU A 53 -1.49 5.85 23.33
N SER A 54 -1.30 6.24 24.58
CA SER A 54 -1.21 5.28 25.68
C SER A 54 -2.57 4.70 26.10
N SER A 55 -3.66 5.44 25.85
CA SER A 55 -5.00 5.15 26.40
C SER A 55 -6.03 4.71 25.35
N ASP A 56 -5.84 5.05 24.08
CA ASP A 56 -6.84 4.79 23.04
C ASP A 56 -6.77 3.36 22.50
N LYS A 57 -7.95 2.73 22.33
CA LYS A 57 -8.12 1.51 21.55
C LYS A 57 -7.56 1.65 20.13
N PHE A 58 -7.66 2.85 19.56
CA PHE A 58 -7.03 3.23 18.30
C PHE A 58 -5.54 2.92 18.27
N ALA A 59 -4.81 3.21 19.36
CA ALA A 59 -3.37 3.00 19.42
C ALA A 59 -2.96 1.52 19.48
N LYS A 60 -3.88 0.63 19.87
CA LYS A 60 -3.69 -0.83 19.81
C LYS A 60 -4.04 -1.39 18.45
N ASP A 61 -5.13 -0.90 17.86
CA ASP A 61 -5.65 -1.42 16.58
C ASP A 61 -4.83 -0.89 15.39
N ALA A 62 -4.38 0.36 15.41
CA ALA A 62 -3.67 1.00 14.30
C ALA A 62 -2.36 0.27 13.94
N PRO A 63 -1.42 -0.04 14.86
CA PRO A 63 -0.20 -0.77 14.52
C PRO A 63 -0.49 -2.16 13.94
N LYS A 64 -1.50 -2.85 14.48
CA LYS A 64 -1.90 -4.18 13.97
C LYS A 64 -2.44 -4.08 12.55
N ILE A 65 -3.33 -3.14 12.27
CA ILE A 65 -3.88 -2.91 10.93
C ILE A 65 -2.76 -2.54 9.95
N MET A 66 -1.83 -1.67 10.35
CA MET A 66 -0.70 -1.31 9.49
C MET A 66 0.23 -2.50 9.21
N GLN A 67 0.49 -3.33 10.22
CA GLN A 67 1.28 -4.56 10.03
C GLN A 67 0.60 -5.51 9.06
N THR A 68 -0.71 -5.73 9.20
CA THR A 68 -1.49 -6.55 8.26
C THR A 68 -1.46 -5.97 6.85
N PHE A 69 -1.53 -4.64 6.70
CA PHE A 69 -1.42 -3.97 5.39
C PHE A 69 -0.08 -4.21 4.69
N LEU A 70 1.02 -4.22 5.45
CA LEU A 70 2.34 -4.51 4.91
C LEU A 70 2.46 -5.97 4.50
N SER A 71 2.13 -6.91 5.40
CA SER A 71 2.21 -8.35 5.12
C SER A 71 1.29 -8.76 3.97
N HIS A 72 0.10 -8.17 3.87
CA HIS A 72 -0.82 -8.38 2.75
C HIS A 72 -0.20 -7.93 1.43
N GLY A 73 0.52 -6.81 1.43
CA GLY A 73 1.22 -6.30 0.24
C GLY A 73 2.32 -7.22 -0.27
N ASP A 74 3.11 -7.79 0.65
CA ASP A 74 4.15 -8.76 0.31
C ASP A 74 3.52 -10.03 -0.28
N ALA A 75 2.49 -10.56 0.38
CA ALA A 75 1.76 -11.75 -0.08
C ALA A 75 1.08 -11.54 -1.45
N CYS A 76 0.50 -10.35 -1.71
CA CYS A 76 -0.03 -10.00 -3.03
C CYS A 76 1.05 -10.09 -4.10
N SER A 77 2.22 -9.49 -3.85
CA SER A 77 3.31 -9.41 -4.82
C SER A 77 3.87 -10.80 -5.16
N GLU A 78 4.03 -11.65 -4.14
CA GLU A 78 4.46 -13.05 -4.32
C GLU A 78 3.45 -13.87 -5.12
N LEU A 79 2.17 -13.78 -4.75
CA LEU A 79 1.13 -14.57 -5.39
C LEU A 79 0.80 -14.10 -6.81
N GLU A 80 0.89 -12.80 -7.10
CA GLU A 80 0.79 -12.27 -8.46
C GLU A 80 1.91 -12.83 -9.35
N ALA A 81 3.14 -12.92 -8.82
CA ALA A 81 4.26 -13.53 -9.54
C ALA A 81 4.07 -15.05 -9.74
N GLU A 82 3.56 -15.77 -8.73
CA GLU A 82 3.21 -17.21 -8.84
C GLU A 82 2.13 -17.42 -9.91
N ALA A 83 1.07 -16.62 -9.89
CA ALA A 83 -0.03 -16.66 -10.86
C ALA A 83 0.46 -16.42 -12.29
N LEU A 84 1.30 -15.41 -12.51
CA LEU A 84 1.92 -15.15 -13.81
C LEU A 84 2.83 -16.30 -14.23
N GLY A 85 3.62 -16.83 -13.30
CA GLY A 85 4.52 -17.96 -13.53
C GLY A 85 3.78 -19.20 -14.03
N ILE A 86 2.69 -19.58 -13.37
CA ILE A 86 1.87 -20.73 -13.78
C ILE A 86 1.16 -20.46 -15.10
N ALA A 87 0.58 -19.27 -15.28
CA ALA A 87 -0.13 -18.93 -16.52
C ALA A 87 0.77 -18.83 -17.76
N SER A 88 2.07 -18.59 -17.56
CA SER A 88 3.06 -18.52 -18.63
C SER A 88 3.81 -19.83 -18.88
N LYS A 89 3.52 -20.90 -18.12
CA LYS A 89 4.13 -22.22 -18.37
C LYS A 89 3.80 -22.69 -19.78
N ASP A 90 4.84 -23.10 -20.51
CA ASP A 90 4.68 -23.74 -21.81
C ASP A 90 4.10 -25.15 -21.61
N LEU A 91 2.92 -25.38 -22.19
CA LEU A 91 2.15 -26.61 -22.01
C LEU A 91 2.52 -27.70 -23.04
N THR A 92 3.48 -27.44 -23.92
CA THR A 92 3.89 -28.36 -24.99
C THR A 92 4.63 -29.62 -24.51
N ASN A 93 5.18 -29.61 -23.29
CA ASN A 93 5.93 -30.73 -22.70
C ASN A 93 5.27 -31.29 -21.43
N VAL A 94 3.97 -31.07 -21.25
CA VAL A 94 3.26 -31.57 -20.06
C VAL A 94 3.02 -33.06 -20.23
N ASP A 95 3.46 -33.84 -19.24
CA ASP A 95 3.19 -35.27 -19.17
C ASP A 95 1.71 -35.52 -18.84
N PHE A 96 0.92 -35.73 -19.90
CA PHE A 96 -0.52 -35.94 -19.84
C PHE A 96 -0.93 -37.26 -19.19
N ASP A 97 0.01 -38.19 -18.96
CA ASP A 97 -0.28 -39.43 -18.21
C ASP A 97 -0.57 -39.15 -16.72
N SER A 98 -0.26 -37.94 -16.25
CA SER A 98 -0.49 -37.49 -14.86
C SER A 98 -1.45 -36.30 -14.75
N MET A 99 -2.60 -36.36 -15.44
CA MET A 99 -3.68 -35.34 -15.52
C MET A 99 -4.00 -34.56 -14.23
N ASP A 100 -3.94 -35.21 -13.06
CA ASP A 100 -4.32 -34.60 -11.78
C ASP A 100 -3.28 -33.60 -11.24
N LEU A 101 -2.00 -33.72 -11.61
CA LEU A 101 -0.95 -32.85 -11.07
C LEU A 101 -1.00 -31.43 -11.67
N PRO A 102 -1.11 -31.22 -13.00
CA PRO A 102 -1.10 -29.89 -13.59
C PRO A 102 -2.29 -29.04 -13.16
N LEU A 103 -3.51 -29.60 -13.16
CA LEU A 103 -4.73 -28.86 -12.80
C LEU A 103 -4.79 -28.49 -11.31
N ARG A 104 -4.14 -29.28 -10.45
CA ARG A 104 -4.06 -29.00 -9.02
C ARG A 104 -3.31 -27.72 -8.72
N GLU A 105 -2.19 -27.46 -9.41
CA GLU A 105 -1.41 -26.23 -9.22
C GLU A 105 -2.24 -24.97 -9.54
N PHE A 106 -3.05 -25.00 -10.59
CA PHE A 106 -3.98 -23.90 -10.90
C PHE A 106 -5.02 -23.72 -9.81
N ASN A 107 -5.65 -24.81 -9.33
CA ASN A 107 -6.65 -24.73 -8.26
C ASN A 107 -6.05 -24.18 -6.96
N ASP A 108 -4.86 -24.65 -6.58
CA ASP A 108 -4.19 -24.20 -5.37
C ASP A 108 -3.90 -22.68 -5.43
N VAL A 109 -3.47 -22.15 -6.58
CA VAL A 109 -3.26 -20.70 -6.76
C VAL A 109 -4.58 -19.92 -6.76
N LEU A 110 -5.64 -20.45 -7.40
CA LEU A 110 -6.95 -19.80 -7.39
C LEU A 110 -7.54 -19.71 -5.97
N ASP A 111 -7.40 -20.77 -5.18
CA ASP A 111 -7.85 -20.78 -3.79
C ASP A 111 -7.09 -19.73 -2.95
N LYS A 112 -5.75 -19.67 -3.09
CA LYS A 112 -4.92 -18.64 -2.45
C LYS A 112 -5.34 -17.22 -2.86
N LEU A 113 -5.58 -16.99 -4.16
CA LEU A 113 -6.00 -15.68 -4.68
C LEU A 113 -7.35 -15.25 -4.08
N GLY A 114 -8.29 -16.20 -3.96
CA GLY A 114 -9.58 -15.97 -3.31
C GLY A 114 -9.43 -15.58 -1.83
N VAL A 115 -8.53 -16.24 -1.10
CA VAL A 115 -8.24 -15.89 0.31
C VAL A 115 -7.67 -14.46 0.41
N LEU A 116 -6.65 -14.11 -0.37
CA LEU A 116 -6.06 -12.77 -0.32
C LEU A 116 -7.04 -11.65 -0.73
N LEU A 117 -7.98 -11.94 -1.63
CA LEU A 117 -9.05 -11.02 -1.99
C LEU A 117 -9.98 -10.76 -0.80
N MET A 118 -10.39 -11.81 -0.08
CA MET A 118 -11.19 -11.65 1.15
C MET A 118 -10.43 -10.85 2.21
N GLU A 119 -9.14 -11.15 2.42
CA GLU A 119 -8.29 -10.39 3.34
C GLU A 119 -8.19 -8.90 2.97
N ALA A 120 -8.14 -8.58 1.66
CA ALA A 120 -8.13 -7.19 1.20
C ALA A 120 -9.42 -6.45 1.60
N PHE A 121 -10.59 -7.10 1.47
CA PHE A 121 -11.87 -6.53 1.88
C PHE A 121 -11.98 -6.35 3.40
N GLU A 122 -11.50 -7.33 4.18
CA GLU A 122 -11.45 -7.24 5.63
C GLU A 122 -10.54 -6.11 6.10
N LEU A 123 -9.37 -5.98 5.48
CA LEU A 123 -8.41 -4.93 5.76
C LEU A 123 -8.97 -3.55 5.38
N GLU A 124 -9.60 -3.41 4.22
CA GLU A 124 -10.27 -2.17 3.80
C GLU A 124 -11.34 -1.79 4.85
N SER A 125 -12.17 -2.74 5.27
CA SER A 125 -13.20 -2.53 6.28
C SER A 125 -12.61 -2.13 7.64
N ALA A 126 -11.49 -2.74 8.04
CA ALA A 126 -10.78 -2.40 9.27
C ALA A 126 -10.24 -0.97 9.23
N ILE A 127 -9.65 -0.55 8.12
CA ILE A 127 -9.16 0.81 7.90
C ILE A 127 -10.30 1.82 7.90
N LEU A 128 -11.41 1.53 7.20
CA LEU A 128 -12.59 2.39 7.19
C LEU A 128 -13.15 2.56 8.60
N ARG A 129 -13.25 1.50 9.39
CA ARG A 129 -13.69 1.58 10.78
C ARG A 129 -12.74 2.39 11.66
N LEU A 130 -11.43 2.23 11.48
CA LEU A 130 -10.41 2.96 12.23
C LEU A 130 -10.42 4.47 11.92
N THR A 131 -10.68 4.82 10.65
CA THR A 131 -10.72 6.22 10.17
C THR A 131 -12.11 6.87 10.32
N SER A 132 -13.14 6.08 10.58
CA SER A 132 -14.50 6.57 10.78
C SER A 132 -14.60 7.32 12.11
N LYS A 133 -15.06 8.57 12.05
CA LYS A 133 -15.24 9.47 13.21
C LYS A 133 -16.24 8.96 14.27
N SER A 134 -16.88 7.81 14.05
CA SER A 134 -18.11 7.41 14.74
C SER A 134 -17.95 6.51 15.97
N SER A 135 -16.73 6.22 16.44
CA SER A 135 -16.55 5.48 17.71
C SER A 135 -16.76 6.35 18.97
N LEU A 136 -17.24 7.59 18.83
CA LEU A 136 -17.41 8.56 19.93
C LEU A 136 -18.85 8.71 20.43
N THR A 137 -19.78 7.83 20.03
CA THR A 137 -21.16 7.87 20.53
C THR A 137 -21.59 6.51 21.05
N SER A 138 -20.93 6.02 22.09
CA SER A 138 -21.55 5.10 23.03
C SER A 138 -22.11 5.95 24.18
N PRO A 139 -23.43 5.93 24.46
CA PRO A 139 -24.06 6.82 25.43
C PRO A 139 -23.81 6.50 26.91
N ASP A 140 -22.91 5.55 27.24
CA ASP A 140 -22.78 4.98 28.59
C ASP A 140 -21.41 5.20 29.28
N ASP A 141 -20.50 6.03 28.74
CA ASP A 141 -19.18 6.23 29.36
C ASP A 141 -18.92 7.70 29.73
N ASP A 142 -19.07 7.97 31.03
CA ASP A 142 -18.89 9.27 31.68
C ASP A 142 -17.47 9.84 31.43
N GLY A 143 -17.38 10.95 30.69
CA GLY A 143 -16.48 12.05 31.02
C GLY A 143 -15.05 12.10 30.45
N VAL A 144 -14.52 11.08 29.74
CA VAL A 144 -13.08 11.08 29.34
C VAL A 144 -12.81 11.17 27.82
N GLN A 145 -13.82 11.05 26.95
CA GLN A 145 -13.60 10.85 25.51
C GLN A 145 -13.22 12.07 24.65
N LEU A 146 -13.14 13.29 25.19
CA LEU A 146 -12.72 14.46 24.40
C LEU A 146 -11.22 14.47 24.04
N GLN A 147 -10.40 13.63 24.68
CA GLN A 147 -8.93 13.59 24.50
C GLN A 147 -8.45 12.69 23.34
N SER A 148 -9.35 12.00 22.62
CA SER A 148 -9.03 11.04 21.53
C SER A 148 -9.02 11.66 20.12
N ALA A 149 -8.86 12.99 20.02
CA ALA A 149 -9.02 13.70 18.77
C ALA A 149 -7.69 14.01 18.04
N ALA A 150 -6.59 14.24 18.77
CA ALA A 150 -5.37 14.78 18.18
C ALA A 150 -4.55 13.70 17.47
N ALA A 151 -4.29 12.57 18.12
CA ALA A 151 -3.58 11.43 17.55
C ALA A 151 -4.38 10.81 16.40
N ARG A 152 -5.71 10.68 16.55
CA ARG A 152 -6.58 10.25 15.45
C ARG A 152 -6.53 11.21 14.27
N SER A 153 -6.55 12.53 14.51
CA SER A 153 -6.46 13.54 13.44
C SER A 153 -5.14 13.44 12.66
N GLN A 154 -4.03 13.14 13.34
CA GLN A 154 -2.72 12.97 12.69
C GLN A 154 -2.58 11.65 11.94
N ILE A 155 -3.12 10.56 12.50
CA ILE A 155 -2.87 9.19 12.00
C ILE A 155 -3.93 8.74 10.99
N ALA A 156 -5.20 9.14 11.15
CA ALA A 156 -6.28 8.74 10.23
C ALA A 156 -6.03 9.11 8.75
N PRO A 157 -5.41 10.25 8.40
CA PRO A 157 -5.04 10.54 7.01
C PRO A 157 -4.07 9.51 6.41
N ILE A 158 -3.13 8.99 7.20
CA ILE A 158 -2.16 7.98 6.76
C ILE A 158 -2.91 6.69 6.38
N PHE A 159 -3.80 6.22 7.25
CA PHE A 159 -4.63 5.05 6.97
C PHE A 159 -5.58 5.27 5.78
N SER A 160 -6.13 6.48 5.64
CA SER A 160 -6.99 6.81 4.50
C SER A 160 -6.22 6.75 3.17
N ALA A 161 -4.93 7.07 3.18
CA ALA A 161 -4.07 6.95 2.00
C ALA A 161 -3.78 5.49 1.60
N CYS A 162 -3.92 4.53 2.51
CA CYS A 162 -3.77 3.11 2.21
C CYS A 162 -4.95 2.53 1.42
N LEU A 163 -6.16 3.10 1.55
CA LEU A 163 -7.38 2.61 0.88
C LEU A 163 -7.25 2.48 -0.65
N PRO A 164 -6.81 3.51 -1.40
CA PRO A 164 -6.63 3.35 -2.84
C PRO A 164 -5.59 2.29 -3.20
N ILE A 165 -4.58 2.07 -2.36
CA ILE A 165 -3.55 1.05 -2.58
C ILE A 165 -4.14 -0.36 -2.42
N ILE A 166 -4.95 -0.60 -1.39
CA ILE A 166 -5.64 -1.89 -1.19
C ILE A 166 -6.56 -2.18 -2.36
N ARG A 167 -7.33 -1.20 -2.81
CA ARG A 167 -8.23 -1.36 -3.97
C ARG A 167 -7.47 -1.68 -5.25
N ALA A 168 -6.32 -1.04 -5.47
CA ALA A 168 -5.46 -1.36 -6.60
C ALA A 168 -4.93 -2.80 -6.52
N ARG A 169 -4.45 -3.24 -5.33
CA ARG A 169 -4.01 -4.62 -5.10
C ARG A 169 -5.13 -5.63 -5.32
N ALA A 170 -6.33 -5.37 -4.80
CA ALA A 170 -7.49 -6.23 -5.04
C ALA A 170 -7.83 -6.33 -6.54
N GLY A 171 -7.72 -5.22 -7.28
CA GLY A 171 -7.86 -5.22 -8.74
C GLY A 171 -6.80 -6.10 -9.43
N ASN A 172 -5.54 -6.00 -9.01
CA ASN A 172 -4.47 -6.84 -9.56
C ASN A 172 -4.68 -8.32 -9.27
N LEU A 173 -5.05 -8.68 -8.03
CA LEU A 173 -5.38 -10.06 -7.65
C LEU A 173 -6.54 -10.62 -8.49
N ALA A 174 -7.58 -9.81 -8.75
CA ALA A 174 -8.69 -10.22 -9.61
C ALA A 174 -8.24 -10.46 -11.06
N MET A 175 -7.34 -9.63 -11.59
CA MET A 175 -6.75 -9.86 -12.92
C MET A 175 -5.87 -11.11 -12.95
N ALA A 176 -5.06 -11.35 -11.91
CA ALA A 176 -4.26 -12.56 -11.76
C ALA A 176 -5.14 -13.82 -11.70
N GLN A 177 -6.27 -13.75 -11.00
CA GLN A 177 -7.26 -14.83 -10.96
C GLN A 177 -7.82 -15.13 -12.36
N GLN A 178 -8.25 -14.10 -13.10
CA GLN A 178 -8.74 -14.27 -14.48
C GLN A 178 -7.68 -14.88 -15.39
N LEU A 179 -6.43 -14.48 -15.24
CA LEU A 179 -5.30 -15.02 -16.00
C LEU A 179 -5.10 -16.52 -15.72
N VAL A 180 -5.09 -16.91 -14.44
CA VAL A 180 -4.92 -18.31 -14.03
C VAL A 180 -6.12 -19.16 -14.45
N GLU A 181 -7.35 -18.65 -14.33
CA GLU A 181 -8.56 -19.32 -14.84
C GLU A 181 -8.50 -19.54 -16.35
N GLY A 182 -8.08 -18.52 -17.12
CA GLY A 182 -7.92 -18.62 -18.57
C GLY A 182 -6.86 -19.64 -18.97
N ALA A 183 -5.70 -19.63 -18.29
CA ALA A 183 -4.65 -20.60 -18.53
C ALA A 183 -5.09 -22.04 -18.19
N LYS A 184 -5.81 -22.22 -17.09
CA LYS A 184 -6.41 -23.52 -16.70
C LYS A 184 -7.42 -24.01 -17.74
N GLN A 185 -8.29 -23.13 -18.25
CA GLN A 185 -9.25 -23.47 -19.30
C GLN A 185 -8.56 -23.87 -20.60
N ASN A 186 -7.52 -23.14 -21.01
CA ASN A 186 -6.73 -23.46 -22.18
C ASN A 186 -6.08 -24.84 -22.05
N LEU A 187 -5.45 -25.14 -20.90
CA LEU A 187 -4.88 -26.46 -20.63
C LEU A 187 -5.95 -27.56 -20.71
N SER A 188 -7.09 -27.36 -20.04
CA SER A 188 -8.19 -28.33 -20.06
C SER A 188 -8.72 -28.58 -21.47
N MET A 189 -8.73 -27.56 -22.34
CA MET A 189 -9.16 -27.68 -23.73
C MET A 189 -8.11 -28.43 -24.57
N SER A 190 -6.82 -28.10 -24.43
CA SER A 190 -5.73 -28.82 -25.11
C SER A 190 -5.76 -30.31 -24.80
N VAL A 191 -5.88 -30.65 -23.51
CA VAL A 191 -6.03 -32.02 -23.03
C VAL A 191 -7.24 -32.72 -23.65
N HIS A 192 -8.38 -32.02 -23.74
CA HIS A 192 -9.59 -32.60 -24.32
C HIS A 192 -9.43 -32.89 -25.82
N LEU A 193 -8.75 -32.01 -26.57
CA LEU A 193 -8.49 -32.18 -27.99
C LEU A 193 -7.53 -33.36 -28.26
N GLU A 194 -6.50 -33.52 -27.42
CA GLU A 194 -5.58 -34.66 -27.50
C GLU A 194 -6.28 -35.98 -27.17
N SER A 195 -7.12 -35.99 -26.13
CA SER A 195 -7.93 -37.16 -25.77
C SER A 195 -8.94 -37.58 -26.85
N LEU A 196 -9.35 -36.67 -27.73
CA LEU A 196 -10.21 -36.98 -28.87
C LEU A 196 -9.44 -37.55 -30.08
N GLY A 197 -8.12 -37.70 -29.98
CA GLY A 197 -7.26 -38.21 -31.07
C GLY A 197 -7.11 -37.24 -32.23
N ILE A 198 -7.51 -35.98 -32.07
CA ILE A 198 -7.42 -34.95 -33.12
C ILE A 198 -5.98 -34.38 -33.20
N GLY A 199 -5.11 -34.73 -32.24
CA GLY A 199 -3.77 -34.14 -32.08
C GLY A 199 -2.59 -34.97 -32.59
N GLY A 200 -2.78 -36.21 -33.06
CA GLY A 200 -1.65 -37.03 -33.51
C GLY A 200 -2.07 -38.27 -34.27
N ASP A 201 -1.68 -38.30 -35.55
CA ASP A 201 -1.39 -39.45 -36.41
C ASP A 201 -2.00 -39.29 -37.81
N GLU A 202 -1.45 -38.35 -38.58
CA GLU A 202 -1.59 -38.32 -40.05
C GLU A 202 -0.19 -38.08 -40.63
N GLY A 203 0.72 -39.04 -40.47
CA GLY A 203 2.14 -38.83 -40.80
C GLY A 203 2.93 -40.02 -41.32
N ASP A 204 2.54 -41.27 -41.06
CA ASP A 204 3.34 -42.43 -41.45
C ASP A 204 2.46 -43.50 -42.12
N ASP A 205 2.27 -43.39 -43.43
CA ASP A 205 1.91 -44.52 -44.32
C ASP A 205 2.18 -44.08 -45.77
N TYR A 206 3.45 -43.88 -46.10
CA TYR A 206 3.92 -44.05 -47.48
C TYR A 206 4.77 -45.31 -47.51
N ASP A 207 4.07 -46.44 -47.67
CA ASP A 207 4.65 -47.71 -48.05
C ASP A 207 5.45 -47.54 -49.35
N ASP A 208 6.75 -47.69 -49.19
CA ASP A 208 7.78 -47.86 -50.21
C ASP A 208 7.59 -49.24 -50.88
N GLU A 209 6.66 -49.33 -51.83
CA GLU A 209 6.54 -50.52 -52.67
C GLU A 209 7.54 -50.49 -53.83
N GLY A 210 8.60 -51.28 -53.66
CA GLY A 210 8.96 -52.33 -54.63
C GLY A 210 9.83 -51.92 -55.81
N GLU A 211 11.14 -51.99 -55.60
CA GLU A 211 12.10 -52.35 -56.64
C GLU A 211 11.73 -53.71 -57.25
N ASP A 212 11.46 -53.76 -58.55
CA ASP A 212 11.61 -54.95 -59.39
C ASP A 212 11.84 -54.46 -60.84
N GLU A 213 13.11 -54.24 -61.22
CA GLU A 213 13.52 -54.16 -62.63
C GLU A 213 14.15 -55.49 -63.04
N ASP A 214 13.37 -56.26 -63.80
CA ASP A 214 13.73 -57.55 -64.39
C ASP A 214 14.98 -57.47 -65.30
N GLU A 215 15.96 -58.34 -65.04
CA GLU A 215 17.00 -58.73 -65.99
C GLU A 215 16.44 -59.78 -66.97
N ASP A 216 16.48 -59.48 -68.29
CA ASP A 216 16.72 -60.45 -69.38
C ASP A 216 17.11 -59.74 -70.69
#